data_AF-A0AAE2Y915-F1
#
_entry.id   AF-A0AAE2Y915-F1
#
_cell.length_a   1.000
_cell.length_b   1.000
_cell.length_c   1.000
_cell.angle_alpha   90.00
_cell.angle_beta   90.00
_cell.angle_gamma   90.00
#
_symmetry.space_group_name_H-M   'P 1'
#
loop_
_entity.id
_entity.type
_entity.pdbx_description
1 polymer ?
#
loop_
_entity_poly.entity_id
_entity_poly.type
_entity_poly.pdbx_seq_one_letter_code
_entity_poly.pdbx_strand_id
1 'polypeptide(L)'
;MEKKIGTELGLGEREALSLALEENTPILLTNDEDAYLVGKILGLDPKGVIYVLLKGVKQNHLTKKKAKKALNQMLQEGFWLSPIIVHKFYETLDLL
;
A
#
# COMPACT_ATOMS: atom_id res chain seq x y z
N MET A 1 20.11 2.05 -11.44
CA MET A 1 18.73 2.25 -11.93
C MET A 1 18.07 3.38 -11.16
N GLU A 2 18.02 3.29 -9.83
CA GLU A 2 17.54 4.33 -8.88
C GLU A 2 18.07 5.75 -9.17
N LYS A 3 19.40 5.94 -9.21
CA LYS A 3 20.03 7.24 -9.55
C LYS A 3 19.63 7.83 -10.90
N LYS A 4 19.19 7.00 -11.86
CA LYS A 4 18.71 7.49 -13.18
C LYS A 4 17.24 7.93 -13.13
N ILE A 5 16.49 7.49 -12.13
CA ILE A 5 15.06 7.76 -11.95
C ILE A 5 14.85 8.81 -10.83
N GLY A 6 15.91 9.16 -10.09
CA GLY A 6 15.86 10.18 -9.05
C GLY A 6 15.32 9.68 -7.71
N THR A 7 15.30 8.37 -7.51
CA THR A 7 14.82 7.72 -6.28
C THR A 7 15.99 7.24 -5.42
N GLU A 8 15.80 7.15 -4.11
CA GLU A 8 16.76 6.56 -3.17
C GLU A 8 16.09 5.50 -2.31
N LEU A 9 16.31 4.24 -2.68
CA LEU A 9 15.73 3.12 -1.93
C LEU A 9 16.57 2.77 -0.70
N GLY A 10 15.88 2.58 0.42
CA GLY A 10 16.45 1.97 1.61
C GLY A 10 16.78 0.48 1.39
N LEU A 11 17.64 -0.08 2.25
CA LEU A 11 18.01 -1.50 2.16
C LEU A 11 16.77 -2.42 2.21
N GLY A 12 15.84 -2.17 3.13
CA GLY A 12 14.63 -2.98 3.27
C GLY A 12 13.71 -2.94 2.03
N GLU A 13 13.64 -1.81 1.35
CA GLU A 13 12.85 -1.67 0.11
C GLU A 13 13.49 -2.45 -1.04
N ARG A 14 14.82 -2.36 -1.18
CA ARG A 14 15.57 -3.14 -2.17
C ARG A 14 15.40 -4.64 -1.96
N GLU A 15 15.50 -5.10 -0.71
CA GLU A 15 15.30 -6.51 -0.36
C GLU A 15 13.86 -6.95 -0.64
N ALA A 16 12.85 -6.15 -0.27
CA ALA A 16 11.44 -6.47 -0.55
C ALA A 16 11.12 -6.54 -2.06
N LEU A 17 11.69 -5.62 -2.85
CA LEU A 17 11.59 -5.61 -4.30
C LEU A 17 12.26 -6.85 -4.91
N SER A 18 13.47 -7.16 -4.47
CA SER A 18 14.25 -8.30 -4.97
C SER A 18 13.53 -9.62 -4.67
N LEU A 19 13.05 -9.78 -3.43
CA LEU A 19 12.29 -10.96 -3.02
C LEU A 19 11.01 -11.13 -3.85
N ALA A 20 10.26 -10.04 -4.10
CA ALA A 20 9.04 -10.11 -4.91
C ALA A 20 9.32 -10.58 -6.35
N LEU A 21 10.44 -10.16 -6.94
CA LEU A 21 10.86 -10.58 -8.28
C LEU A 21 11.31 -12.05 -8.30
N GLU A 22 12.14 -12.46 -7.34
CA GLU A 22 12.64 -13.83 -7.23
C GLU A 22 11.51 -14.85 -7.03
N GLU A 23 10.55 -14.53 -6.16
CA GLU A 23 9.38 -15.37 -5.86
C GLU A 23 8.27 -15.26 -6.92
N ASN A 24 8.49 -14.51 -8.00
CA ASN A 24 7.48 -14.23 -9.04
C ASN A 24 6.13 -13.78 -8.44
N THR A 25 6.18 -13.01 -7.35
CA THR A 25 5.01 -12.52 -6.64
C THR A 25 4.75 -11.07 -7.05
N PRO A 26 3.70 -10.79 -7.82
CA PRO A 26 3.48 -9.46 -8.37
C PRO A 26 3.12 -8.44 -7.29
N ILE A 27 2.55 -8.86 -6.15
CA ILE A 27 2.13 -7.92 -5.11
C ILE A 27 3.32 -7.58 -4.20
N LEU A 28 3.73 -6.31 -4.24
CA LEU A 28 4.63 -5.71 -3.26
C LEU A 28 3.81 -4.89 -2.27
N LEU A 29 4.03 -5.05 -0.96
CA LEU A 29 3.44 -4.16 0.05
C LEU A 29 4.41 -3.04 0.39
N THR A 30 4.05 -1.81 0.08
CA THR A 30 4.82 -0.62 0.45
C THR A 30 3.92 0.60 0.58
N ASN A 31 4.22 1.48 1.54
CA ASN A 31 3.68 2.84 1.60
C ASN A 31 4.73 3.89 1.22
N ASP A 32 5.94 3.45 0.86
CA ASP A 32 7.01 4.33 0.40
C ASP A 32 6.82 4.67 -1.09
N GLU A 33 6.96 5.95 -1.42
CA GLU A 33 6.69 6.48 -2.76
C GLU A 33 7.76 6.04 -3.79
N ASP A 34 9.03 6.03 -3.38
CA ASP A 34 10.14 5.62 -4.23
C ASP A 34 10.07 4.12 -4.51
N ALA A 35 9.82 3.31 -3.48
CA ALA A 35 9.63 1.87 -3.64
C ALA A 35 8.40 1.54 -4.49
N TYR A 36 7.32 2.32 -4.36
CA TYR A 36 6.14 2.20 -5.22
C TYR A 36 6.50 2.46 -6.68
N LEU A 37 7.18 3.57 -6.97
CA LEU A 37 7.59 3.94 -8.33
C LEU A 37 8.52 2.89 -8.95
N VAL A 38 9.55 2.48 -8.22
CA VAL A 38 10.51 1.47 -8.70
C VAL A 38 9.82 0.13 -8.92
N GLY A 39 8.95 -0.30 -8.00
CA GLY A 39 8.16 -1.53 -8.16
C GLY A 39 7.31 -1.52 -9.42
N LYS A 40 6.65 -0.40 -9.73
CA LYS A 40 5.88 -0.25 -10.98
C LYS A 40 6.76 -0.38 -12.23
N ILE A 41 7.94 0.24 -12.22
CA ILE A 41 8.89 0.16 -13.35
C ILE A 41 9.37 -1.28 -13.56
N LEU A 42 9.53 -2.04 -12.47
CA LEU A 42 9.95 -3.44 -12.49
C LEU A 42 8.82 -4.43 -12.82
N GLY A 43 7.61 -3.93 -13.14
CA GLY A 43 6.47 -4.78 -13.51
C GLY A 43 5.73 -5.39 -12.33
N LEU A 44 6.02 -4.96 -11.10
CA LEU A 44 5.27 -5.34 -9.91
C LEU A 44 3.98 -4.51 -9.78
N ASP A 45 3.09 -4.95 -8.90
CA ASP A 45 1.85 -4.30 -8.52
C ASP A 45 1.90 -3.86 -7.05
N PRO A 46 2.64 -2.78 -6.73
CA PRO A 46 2.75 -2.29 -5.37
C PRO A 46 1.40 -1.82 -4.81
N LYS A 47 1.15 -2.16 -3.55
CA LYS A 47 -0.05 -1.85 -2.79
C LYS A 47 0.32 -1.27 -1.42
N GLY A 48 -0.42 -0.25 -1.00
CA GLY A 48 -0.30 0.30 0.35
C GLY A 48 -1.23 -0.37 1.37
N VAL A 49 -1.12 0.06 2.62
CA VAL A 49 -1.93 -0.44 3.74
C VAL A 49 -3.44 -0.26 3.53
N ILE A 50 -3.85 0.78 2.79
CA ILE A 50 -5.26 1.01 2.42
C ILE A 50 -5.84 -0.17 1.63
N TYR A 51 -5.06 -0.73 0.71
CA TYR A 51 -5.47 -1.91 -0.05
C TYR A 51 -5.69 -3.12 0.87
N VAL A 52 -4.86 -3.29 1.90
CA VAL A 52 -4.98 -4.39 2.87
C VAL A 52 -6.31 -4.30 3.63
N LEU A 53 -6.69 -3.10 4.09
CA LEU A 53 -7.96 -2.88 4.77
C LEU A 53 -9.16 -3.22 3.88
N LEU A 54 -9.17 -2.70 2.64
CA LEU A 54 -10.26 -2.94 1.69
C LEU A 54 -10.33 -4.42 1.27
N LYS A 55 -9.18 -5.04 1.00
CA LYS A 55 -9.09 -6.46 0.65
C LYS A 55 -9.60 -7.34 1.80
N GLY A 56 -9.23 -7.02 3.04
CA GLY A 56 -9.70 -7.75 4.22
C GLY A 56 -11.22 -7.70 4.36
N VAL A 57 -11.85 -6.56 4.04
CA VAL A 57 -13.32 -6.46 4.01
C VAL A 57 -13.92 -7.27 2.88
N LYS A 58 -13.40 -7.11 1.67
CA LYS A 58 -13.84 -7.86 0.48
C LYS A 58 -13.76 -9.39 0.66
N GLN A 59 -12.80 -9.85 1.46
CA GLN A 59 -12.58 -11.27 1.75
C GLN A 59 -13.24 -11.74 3.05
N ASN A 60 -14.09 -10.92 3.68
CA ASN A 60 -14.77 -11.21 4.96
C ASN A 60 -13.85 -11.46 6.16
N HIS A 61 -12.56 -11.07 6.09
CA HIS A 61 -11.64 -11.09 7.23
C HIS A 61 -11.87 -9.92 8.19
N LEU A 62 -12.44 -8.81 7.69
CA LEU A 62 -12.77 -7.61 8.45
C LEU A 62 -14.20 -7.17 8.14
N THR A 63 -14.90 -6.64 9.15
CA THR A 63 -16.16 -5.94 8.89
C THR A 63 -15.88 -4.51 8.44
N LYS A 64 -16.80 -3.89 7.68
CA LYS A 64 -16.70 -2.45 7.32
C LYS A 64 -16.44 -1.58 8.55
N LYS A 65 -17.16 -1.84 9.66
CA LYS A 65 -16.99 -1.12 10.93
C LYS A 65 -15.57 -1.24 11.49
N LYS A 66 -14.97 -2.43 11.46
CA LYS A 66 -13.58 -2.64 11.91
C LYS A 66 -12.59 -1.92 11.00
N ALA A 67 -12.79 -1.94 9.68
CA ALA A 67 -11.93 -1.22 8.74
C ALA A 67 -11.99 0.31 8.92
N LYS A 68 -13.19 0.89 9.10
CA LYS A 68 -13.35 2.33 9.43
C LYS A 68 -12.63 2.69 10.72
N LYS A 69 -12.77 1.86 11.76
CA LYS A 69 -12.07 2.06 13.04
C LYS A 69 -10.55 2.01 12.87
N ALA A 70 -10.02 1.01 12.17
CA ALA A 70 -8.59 0.85 11.95
C ALA A 70 -8.00 2.05 11.21
N LEU A 71 -8.63 2.52 10.12
CA LEU A 71 -8.16 3.71 9.41
C LEU A 71 -8.13 4.94 10.33
N ASN A 72 -9.20 5.17 11.10
CA ASN A 72 -9.25 6.32 12.00
C ASN A 72 -8.16 6.26 13.08
N GLN A 73 -7.87 5.07 13.62
CA GLN A 73 -6.78 4.89 14.59
C GLN A 73 -5.42 5.18 13.93
N MET A 74 -5.16 4.67 12.74
CA MET A 74 -3.93 4.96 12.01
C MET A 74 -3.73 6.47 11.79
N LEU A 75 -4.78 7.18 11.36
CA LEU A 75 -4.72 8.64 11.18
C LEU A 75 -4.45 9.39 12.50
N GLN A 76 -5.07 8.96 13.60
CA GLN A 76 -4.86 9.53 14.94
C GLN A 76 -3.45 9.28 15.46
N GLU A 77 -2.85 8.14 15.12
CA GLU A 77 -1.49 7.74 15.50
C GLU A 77 -0.41 8.35 14.58
N GLY A 78 -0.80 9.20 13.62
CA GLY A 78 0.13 9.98 12.79
C GLY A 78 0.38 9.41 11.40
N PHE A 79 -0.36 8.38 10.97
CA PHE A 79 -0.31 7.93 9.59
C PHE A 79 -0.87 9.01 8.67
N TRP A 80 -0.03 9.56 7.79
CA TRP A 80 -0.42 10.64 6.91
C TRP A 80 -1.10 10.13 5.64
N LEU A 81 -2.29 10.65 5.36
CA LEU A 81 -2.99 10.44 4.10
C LEU A 81 -3.64 11.74 3.66
N SER A 82 -3.65 12.00 2.35
CA SER A 82 -4.39 13.13 1.82
C SER A 82 -5.90 12.95 2.06
N PRO A 83 -6.65 14.05 2.30
CA PRO A 83 -8.10 13.99 2.48
C PRO A 83 -8.83 13.29 1.32
N ILE A 84 -8.30 13.40 0.10
CA ILE A 84 -8.83 12.75 -1.10
C ILE A 84 -8.74 11.22 -0.99
N ILE A 85 -7.61 10.69 -0.50
CA ILE A 85 -7.45 9.24 -0.33
C ILE A 85 -8.36 8.71 0.78
N VAL A 86 -8.51 9.46 1.87
CA VAL A 86 -9.44 9.12 2.96
C VAL A 86 -10.88 9.09 2.43
N HIS A 87 -11.30 10.08 1.65
CA HIS A 87 -12.63 10.10 1.05
C HIS A 87 -12.86 8.91 0.12
N LYS A 88 -11.94 8.66 -0.81
CA LYS A 88 -12.00 7.50 -1.73
C LYS A 88 -12.05 6.17 -1.00
N PHE A 89 -11.35 6.05 0.12
CA PHE A 89 -11.43 4.84 0.95
C PHE A 89 -12.85 4.60 1.45
N TYR A 90 -13.51 5.62 2.00
CA TYR A 90 -14.88 5.49 2.50
C TYR A 90 -15.88 5.18 1.39
N GLU A 91 -15.79 5.86 0.24
CA GLU A 91 -16.61 5.54 -0.94
C GLU A 91 -16.43 4.09 -1.37
N THR A 92 -15.18 3.65 -1.50
CA THR A 92 -14.87 2.27 -1.91
C THR A 92 -15.38 1.26 -0.89
N LEU A 93 -15.23 1.54 0.40
CA LEU A 93 -15.66 0.66 1.47
C LEU A 93 -17.17 0.50 1.54
N ASP A 94 -17.93 1.55 1.25
CA ASP A 94 -19.39 1.49 1.25
C ASP A 94 -19.92 0.64 0.08
N LEU A 95 -19.17 0.53 -1.02
CA LEU A 95 -19.47 -0.33 -2.18
C LEU A 95 -19.13 -1.82 -2.01
N LEU A 96 -18.27 -2.18 -1.05
CA LEU A 96 -17.89 -3.58 -0.77
C LEU A 96 -18.98 -4.39 -0.07
#